data_AF-A0A150VMS3-F1
#
_entry.id   AF-A0A150VMS3-F1
#
_cell.length_a   1.000
_cell.length_b   1.000
_cell.length_c   1.000
_cell.angle_alpha   90.00
_cell.angle_beta   90.00
_cell.angle_gamma   90.00
#
_symmetry.space_group_name_H-M   'P 1'
#
loop_
_entity.id
_entity.type
_entity.pdbx_description
1 polymer ?
#
loop_
_entity_poly.entity_id
_entity_poly.type
_entity_poly.pdbx_seq_one_letter_code
_entity_poly.pdbx_strand_id
1 'polypeptide(L)'
;MPTAGPEVELNARDWCASNHHEQRIYVAVQELTDPTPAEVRAALNGLGYPDERIHDLKQSGATTQFFLDLRENGGRLCLEGSVGGEEPVVDKCVAPATGPFTAGRTQH
;
A
#
# COMPACT_ATOMS: atom_id res chain seq x y z
N MET A 1 -3.97 29.92 -17.20
CA MET A 1 -4.72 28.69 -16.87
C MET A 1 -3.71 27.56 -16.78
N PRO A 2 -3.45 26.93 -15.63
CA PRO A 2 -2.72 25.67 -15.66
C PRO A 2 -3.73 24.56 -15.94
N THR A 3 -3.70 24.06 -17.16
CA THR A 3 -4.43 22.85 -17.56
C THR A 3 -3.77 21.67 -16.88
N ALA A 4 -4.45 21.03 -15.93
CA ALA A 4 -4.07 19.72 -15.41
C ALA A 4 -4.05 18.75 -16.60
N GLY A 5 -2.86 18.29 -16.99
CA GLY A 5 -2.71 17.21 -17.99
C GLY A 5 -3.16 15.87 -17.41
N PRO A 6 -3.42 14.84 -18.24
CA PRO A 6 -3.93 13.53 -17.83
C PRO A 6 -2.83 12.64 -17.24
N GLU A 7 -2.14 13.13 -16.22
CA GLU A 7 -1.10 12.44 -15.47
C GLU A 7 -1.70 11.95 -14.13
N VAL A 8 -1.48 10.67 -13.80
CA VAL A 8 -1.63 10.10 -12.43
C VAL A 8 -3.03 9.59 -11.98
N GLU A 9 -3.83 8.94 -12.83
CA GLU A 9 -5.02 8.20 -12.35
C GLU A 9 -4.87 6.68 -12.51
N LEU A 10 -5.35 5.93 -11.50
CA LEU A 10 -5.50 4.48 -11.57
C LEU A 10 -6.53 4.14 -12.65
N ASN A 11 -6.28 3.08 -13.42
CA ASN A 11 -7.30 2.59 -14.35
C ASN A 11 -8.44 1.90 -13.56
N ALA A 12 -9.60 1.71 -14.19
CA ALA A 12 -10.77 1.11 -13.53
C ALA A 12 -10.50 -0.29 -12.95
N ARG A 13 -9.61 -1.08 -13.57
CA ARG A 13 -9.20 -2.39 -13.05
C ARG A 13 -8.36 -2.25 -11.78
N ASP A 14 -7.38 -1.35 -11.78
CA ASP A 14 -6.54 -1.06 -10.62
C ASP A 14 -7.40 -0.54 -9.45
N TRP A 15 -8.39 0.31 -9.74
CA TRP A 15 -9.31 0.83 -8.71
C TRP A 15 -10.21 -0.26 -8.11
N CYS A 16 -10.79 -1.14 -8.94
CA CYS A 16 -11.57 -2.28 -8.44
C CYS A 16 -10.71 -3.27 -7.64
N ALA A 17 -9.47 -3.52 -8.09
CA ALA A 17 -8.54 -4.39 -7.40
C ALA A 17 -8.11 -3.79 -6.05
N SER A 18 -7.89 -2.47 -5.98
CA SER A 18 -7.45 -1.80 -4.76
C SER A 18 -8.40 -2.08 -3.60
N ASN A 19 -9.71 -1.92 -3.81
CA ASN A 19 -10.73 -2.13 -2.76
C ASN A 19 -10.66 -3.55 -2.17
N HIS A 20 -10.37 -4.56 -2.98
CA HIS A 20 -10.23 -5.94 -2.52
C HIS A 20 -8.96 -6.14 -1.70
N HIS A 21 -7.84 -5.57 -2.13
CA HIS A 21 -6.57 -5.66 -1.42
C HIS A 21 -6.57 -4.84 -0.11
N GLU A 22 -7.16 -3.65 -0.12
CA GLU A 22 -7.38 -2.79 1.05
C GLU A 22 -8.10 -3.57 2.16
N GLN A 23 -9.26 -4.16 1.85
CA GLN A 23 -10.04 -4.92 2.83
C GLN A 23 -9.27 -6.15 3.36
N ARG A 24 -8.58 -6.90 2.49
CA ARG A 24 -7.83 -8.10 2.89
C ARG A 24 -6.70 -7.76 3.84
N ILE A 25 -5.99 -6.67 3.58
CA ILE A 25 -4.88 -6.22 4.43
C ILE A 25 -5.43 -5.68 5.75
N TYR A 26 -6.45 -4.83 5.71
CA TYR A 26 -7.12 -4.32 6.91
C TYR A 26 -7.45 -5.45 7.89
N VAL A 27 -8.12 -6.51 7.40
CA VAL A 27 -8.53 -7.65 8.23
C VAL A 27 -7.33 -8.41 8.81
N ALA A 28 -6.22 -8.52 8.08
CA ALA A 28 -5.05 -9.23 8.58
C ALA A 28 -4.25 -8.44 9.62
N VAL A 29 -4.35 -7.11 9.62
CA VAL A 29 -3.51 -6.25 10.45
C VAL A 29 -4.27 -5.51 11.56
N GLN A 30 -5.60 -5.52 11.56
CA GLN A 30 -6.44 -4.82 12.55
C GLN A 30 -6.25 -5.29 14.00
N GLU A 31 -5.81 -6.53 14.23
CA GLU A 31 -5.58 -7.04 15.59
C GLU A 31 -4.14 -6.80 16.07
N LEU A 32 -3.28 -6.22 15.22
CA LEU A 32 -1.90 -5.94 15.57
C LEU A 32 -1.78 -4.63 16.36
N THR A 33 -1.38 -4.73 17.62
CA THR A 33 -1.15 -3.58 18.51
C THR A 33 0.35 -3.35 18.68
N ASP A 34 0.83 -2.14 18.39
CA ASP A 34 2.27 -1.80 18.36
C ASP A 34 3.13 -2.83 17.58
N PRO A 35 2.76 -3.16 16.32
CA PRO A 35 3.50 -4.18 15.60
C PRO A 35 4.87 -3.67 15.20
N THR A 36 5.86 -4.53 15.36
CA THR A 36 7.18 -4.37 14.77
C THR A 36 7.12 -4.53 13.24
N PRO A 37 8.15 -4.04 12.52
CA PRO A 37 8.24 -4.28 11.08
C PRO A 37 8.23 -5.77 10.71
N ALA A 38 8.80 -6.63 11.54
CA ALA A 38 8.80 -8.06 11.28
C ALA A 38 7.39 -8.66 11.33
N GLU A 39 6.53 -8.21 12.25
CA GLU A 39 5.16 -8.69 12.40
C GLU A 39 4.27 -8.25 11.23
N VAL A 40 4.36 -6.98 10.82
CA VAL A 40 3.62 -6.50 9.63
C VAL A 40 4.07 -7.25 8.39
N ARG A 41 5.39 -7.47 8.20
CA ARG A 41 5.90 -8.27 7.09
C ARG A 41 5.37 -9.70 7.11
N ALA A 42 5.35 -10.35 8.29
CA ALA A 42 4.83 -11.71 8.42
C ALA A 42 3.34 -11.79 8.06
N ALA A 43 2.53 -10.82 8.49
CA ALA A 43 1.11 -10.75 8.14
C ALA A 43 0.90 -10.59 6.62
N LEU A 44 1.65 -9.69 5.98
CA LEU A 44 1.57 -9.48 4.53
C LEU A 44 2.03 -10.72 3.73
N ASN A 45 3.12 -11.36 4.15
CA ASN A 45 3.58 -12.62 3.55
C ASN A 45 2.53 -13.73 3.73
N GLY A 46 1.85 -13.80 4.87
CA GLY A 46 0.76 -14.74 5.13
C GLY A 46 -0.45 -14.56 4.18
N LEU A 47 -0.66 -13.36 3.63
CA LEU A 47 -1.66 -13.09 2.60
C LEU A 47 -1.20 -13.42 1.18
N GLY A 48 0.08 -13.80 1.01
CA GLY A 48 0.69 -14.11 -0.28
C GLY A 48 1.38 -12.92 -0.97
N TYR A 49 1.62 -11.81 -0.25
CA TYR A 49 2.44 -10.71 -0.78
C TYR A 49 3.92 -11.01 -0.50
N PRO A 50 4.75 -11.29 -1.53
CA PRO A 50 6.16 -11.59 -1.33
C PRO A 50 6.94 -10.36 -0.90
N ASP A 51 8.07 -10.57 -0.21
CA ASP A 51 8.95 -9.51 0.31
C ASP A 51 9.40 -8.51 -0.78
N GLU A 52 9.51 -8.94 -2.04
CA GLU A 52 9.89 -8.08 -3.17
C GLU A 52 8.88 -6.97 -3.47
N ARG A 53 7.62 -7.16 -3.08
CA ARG A 53 6.53 -6.18 -3.23
C ARG A 53 6.34 -5.31 -2.00
N ILE A 54 7.01 -5.62 -0.91
CA ILE A 54 6.83 -4.94 0.38
C ILE A 54 7.96 -3.93 0.56
N HIS A 55 7.61 -2.65 0.56
CA HIS A 55 8.56 -1.54 0.56
C HIS A 55 8.42 -0.66 1.80
N ASP A 56 9.52 0.02 2.14
CA ASP A 56 9.62 1.08 3.15
C ASP A 56 8.96 0.73 4.50
N LEU A 57 9.10 -0.52 4.92
CA LEU A 57 8.57 -0.98 6.20
C LEU A 57 9.30 -0.31 7.36
N LYS A 58 8.61 0.59 8.07
CA LYS A 58 9.23 1.42 9.10
C LYS A 58 8.30 1.65 10.28
N GLN A 59 8.82 1.37 11.47
CA GLN A 59 8.15 1.68 12.73
C GLN A 59 8.43 3.12 13.16
N SER A 60 7.39 3.82 13.59
CA SER A 60 7.41 5.16 14.17
C SER A 60 6.50 5.18 15.40
N GLY A 61 7.10 5.13 16.59
CA GLY A 61 6.36 4.93 17.83
C GLY A 61 5.61 3.59 17.82
N ALA A 62 4.33 3.62 18.16
CA ALA A 62 3.46 2.44 18.17
C ALA A 62 2.89 2.06 16.79
N THR A 63 3.29 2.77 15.73
CA THR A 63 2.77 2.53 14.38
C THR A 63 3.86 1.99 13.47
N THR A 64 3.50 1.05 12.59
CA THR A 64 4.37 0.60 11.50
C THR A 64 3.73 0.94 10.16
N GLN A 65 4.49 1.66 9.35
CA GLN A 65 4.13 2.05 7.99
C GLN A 65 4.73 1.07 6.98
N PHE A 66 4.04 0.89 5.86
CA PHE A 66 4.52 0.09 4.74
C PHE A 66 3.93 0.59 3.42
N PHE A 67 4.59 0.22 2.33
CA PHE A 67 4.05 0.32 0.98
C PHE A 67 4.02 -1.06 0.33
N LEU A 68 3.01 -1.29 -0.50
CA LEU A 68 2.82 -2.52 -1.23
C LEU A 68 2.74 -2.25 -2.73
N ASP A 69 3.65 -2.84 -3.49
CA ASP A 69 3.66 -2.80 -4.95
C ASP A 69 2.66 -3.83 -5.51
N LEU A 70 1.57 -3.35 -6.11
CA LEU A 70 0.55 -4.16 -6.75
C LEU A 70 0.49 -3.90 -8.26
N ARG A 71 1.60 -3.45 -8.86
CA ARG A 71 1.68 -3.24 -10.30
C ARG A 71 1.59 -4.59 -11.03
N GLU A 72 0.46 -4.83 -11.67
CA GLU A 72 0.24 -6.02 -12.50
C GLU A 72 -0.08 -5.62 -13.94
N ASN A 73 0.49 -6.34 -14.92
CA ASN A 73 0.21 -6.13 -16.35
C ASN A 73 0.37 -4.67 -16.82
N GLY A 74 1.35 -3.94 -16.29
CA GLY A 74 1.56 -2.52 -16.59
C GLY A 74 0.63 -1.56 -15.82
N GLY A 75 -0.06 -2.06 -14.79
CA GLY A 75 -0.81 -1.28 -13.82
C GLY A 75 0.09 -0.39 -12.96
N ARG A 76 -0.55 0.50 -12.21
CA ARG A 76 0.11 1.51 -11.37
C ARG A 76 -0.30 1.45 -9.91
N LEU A 77 -1.05 0.42 -9.54
CA LEU A 77 -1.58 0.26 -8.20
C LEU A 77 -0.45 0.05 -7.19
N CYS A 78 -0.46 0.86 -6.15
CA CYS A 78 0.20 0.55 -4.89
C CYS A 78 -0.76 0.78 -3.73
N LEU A 79 -0.45 0.21 -2.57
CA LEU A 79 -1.13 0.54 -1.32
C LEU A 79 -0.12 1.11 -0.33
N GLU A 80 -0.55 2.11 0.41
CA GLU A 80 0.12 2.59 1.62
C GLU A 80 -0.67 2.08 2.82
N GLY A 81 0.02 1.63 3.86
CA GLY A 81 -0.67 1.25 5.09
C GLY A 81 0.08 1.66 6.34
N SER A 82 -0.70 1.91 7.38
CA SER A 82 -0.25 2.24 8.74
C SER A 82 -0.97 1.35 9.73
N VAL A 83 -0.23 0.61 10.54
CA VAL A 83 -0.75 -0.41 11.47
C VAL A 83 -0.30 -0.10 12.90
N GLY A 84 -1.14 -0.38 13.91
CA GLY A 84 -0.81 -0.22 15.32
C GLY A 84 -1.36 1.06 15.99
N GLY A 85 -2.03 1.91 15.21
CA GLY A 85 -2.86 3.00 15.75
C GLY A 85 -4.19 2.49 16.29
N GLU A 86 -5.12 3.40 16.59
CA GLU A 86 -6.48 3.06 17.05
C GLU A 86 -7.22 2.17 16.03
N GLU A 87 -7.00 2.44 14.74
CA GLU A 87 -7.42 1.60 13.62
C GLU A 87 -6.32 1.57 12.55
N PRO A 88 -6.12 0.44 11.85
CA PRO A 88 -5.21 0.41 10.72
C PRO A 88 -5.79 1.21 9.55
N VAL A 89 -4.92 1.94 8.87
CA VAL A 89 -5.26 2.66 7.64
C VAL A 89 -4.59 1.94 6.48
N VAL A 90 -5.35 1.67 5.42
CA VAL A 90 -4.83 1.10 4.17
C VAL A 90 -5.49 1.84 3.02
N ASP A 91 -4.70 2.56 2.25
CA ASP A 91 -5.17 3.43 1.18
C ASP A 91 -4.41 3.19 -0.12
N LYS A 92 -5.06 3.54 -1.23
CA LYS A 92 -4.48 3.39 -2.56
C LYS A 92 -3.53 4.53 -2.90
N CYS A 93 -2.40 4.18 -3.51
CA CYS A 93 -1.45 5.12 -4.07
C CYS A 93 -1.15 4.78 -5.54
N VAL A 94 -0.48 5.71 -6.22
CA VAL A 94 -0.09 5.53 -7.63
C VAL A 94 1.43 5.44 -7.72
N ALA A 95 1.93 4.32 -8.24
CA ALA A 95 3.33 4.10 -8.53
C ALA A 95 3.62 4.25 -10.04
N PRO A 96 4.86 4.56 -10.45
CA PRO A 96 5.25 4.49 -11.86
C PRO A 96 5.01 3.10 -12.45
N ALA A 97 4.42 3.04 -13.65
CA ALA A 97 4.07 1.76 -14.31
C ALA A 97 5.30 0.89 -14.63
N THR A 98 6.48 1.51 -14.77
CA THR A 98 7.74 0.87 -15.11
C THR A 98 8.88 1.44 -14.28
N GLY A 99 9.92 0.65 -14.07
CA GLY A 99 11.10 1.06 -13.30
C GLY A 99 10.98 0.76 -11.80
N PRO A 100 11.93 1.25 -10.99
CA PRO A 100 11.94 1.00 -9.55
C PRO A 100 10.66 1.50 -8.90
N PHE A 101 10.25 0.80 -7.83
CA PHE A 101 9.10 1.22 -7.04
C PHE A 101 9.42 2.58 -6.38
N THR A 102 8.56 3.56 -6.62
CA THR A 102 8.51 4.81 -5.86
C THR A 102 7.04 5.11 -5.55
N ALA A 103 6.72 5.23 -4.27
CA ALA A 103 5.37 5.60 -3.86
C ALA A 103 5.10 7.05 -4.28
N GLY A 104 4.16 7.26 -5.21
CA GLY A 104 3.59 8.58 -5.45
C GLY A 104 2.69 8.92 -4.28
N ARG A 105 3.10 9.88 -3.45
CA ARG A 105 2.20 10.44 -2.43
C ARG A 105 1.01 11.07 -3.13
N THR A 106 -0.14 10.43 -3.07
CA THR A 106 -1.42 11.06 -3.40
C THR A 106 -1.66 12.10 -2.31
N GLN A 107 -1.32 13.36 -2.58
CA GLN A 107 -1.62 14.45 -1.65
C GLN A 107 -3.13 14.66 -1.67
N HIS A 108 -3.79 14.32 -0.56
CA HIS A 108 -5.21 14.58 -0.33
C HIS A 108 -5.40 16.05 0.08
#